data_AF-A0A016VW12-F1
#
_entry.id   AF-A0A016VW12-F1
#
_cell.length_a   1.000
_cell.length_b   1.000
_cell.length_c   1.000
_cell.angle_alpha   90.00
_cell.angle_beta   90.00
_cell.angle_gamma   90.00
#
_symmetry.space_group_name_H-M   'P 1'
#
loop_
_entity.id
_entity.type
_entity.pdbx_description
1 polymer ?
#
loop_
_entity_poly.entity_id
_entity_poly.type
_entity_poly.pdbx_seq_one_letter_code
_entity_poly.pdbx_strand_id
1 'polypeptide(L)'
;MPAATQTVWQRRQFSLFALFFQMVFLVLFSLFCRYIDPLDDSKRIYSGTDYPLFQDVHLMIFVGFGFLMAFLKRYGFSAVSVNLLLSAFVIQWAMLLRGFLSKQFHDTGTFTLGVPE
;
A
#
# COMPACT_ATOMS: atom_id res chain seq x y z
N MET A 1 41.91 9.64 18.37
CA MET A 1 41.23 9.64 17.06
C MET A 1 39.72 9.69 17.32
N PRO A 2 39.01 10.82 17.12
CA PRO A 2 37.61 10.90 17.52
C PRO A 2 36.71 10.35 16.40
N ALA A 3 36.01 9.26 16.71
CA ALA A 3 34.93 8.69 15.91
C ALA A 3 33.59 9.10 16.55
N ALA A 4 32.92 10.13 16.03
CA ALA A 4 31.51 10.43 16.38
C ALA A 4 30.90 11.55 15.51
N THR A 5 30.90 11.40 14.19
CA THR A 5 30.09 12.26 13.29
C THR A 5 29.37 11.43 12.25
N GLN A 6 28.78 10.29 12.63
CA GLN A 6 27.70 9.69 11.84
C GLN A 6 26.48 10.58 12.03
N THR A 7 26.41 11.58 11.15
CA THR A 7 25.51 12.72 11.16
C THR A 7 24.04 12.31 11.36
N VAL A 8 23.30 13.09 12.14
CA VAL A 8 21.83 12.95 12.34
C VAL A 8 21.07 12.81 11.01
N TRP A 9 21.65 13.36 9.93
CA TRP A 9 21.27 13.17 8.54
C TRP A 9 21.16 11.71 8.10
N GLN A 10 22.13 10.84 8.38
CA GLN A 10 22.10 9.44 7.94
C GLN A 10 20.97 8.63 8.61
N ARG A 11 20.62 8.94 9.86
CA ARG A 11 19.49 8.30 10.55
C ARG A 11 18.12 8.72 9.98
N ARG A 12 18.01 9.94 9.42
CA ARG A 12 16.75 10.46 8.88
C ARG A 12 16.55 10.16 7.39
N GLN A 13 17.58 9.71 6.68
CA GLN A 13 17.52 9.38 5.25
C GLN A 13 16.33 8.47 4.92
N PHE A 14 16.18 7.35 5.63
CA PHE A 14 15.09 6.41 5.39
C PHE A 14 13.72 7.05 5.54
N SER A 15 13.51 7.82 6.62
CA SER A 15 12.24 8.48 6.88
C SER A 15 11.95 9.59 5.86
N LEU A 16 12.97 10.31 5.39
CA LEU A 16 12.81 11.33 4.34
C LEU A 16 12.44 10.70 3.00
N PHE A 17 13.07 9.59 2.62
CA PHE A 17 12.69 8.84 1.41
C PHE A 17 11.26 8.32 1.50
N ALA A 18 10.89 7.69 2.63
CA ALA A 18 9.54 7.20 2.84
C ALA A 18 8.49 8.32 2.74
N LEU A 19 8.75 9.49 3.34
CA LEU A 19 7.87 10.65 3.23
C LEU A 19 7.78 11.19 1.81
N PHE A 20 8.90 11.25 1.09
CA PHE A 20 8.91 11.66 -0.31
C PHE A 20 8.02 10.74 -1.16
N PHE A 21 8.20 9.42 -1.07
CA PHE A 21 7.37 8.48 -1.81
C PHE A 21 5.90 8.55 -1.40
N GLN A 22 5.61 8.72 -0.11
CA GLN A 22 4.25 8.90 0.38
C GLN A 22 3.59 10.13 -0.23
N MET A 23 4.30 11.26 -0.31
CA MET A 23 3.80 12.47 -0.95
C MET A 23 3.56 12.28 -2.45
N VAL A 24 4.45 11.57 -3.15
CA VAL A 24 4.26 11.23 -4.57
C VAL A 24 3.00 10.39 -4.76
N PHE A 25 2.80 9.35 -3.94
CA PHE A 25 1.58 8.54 -4.01
C PHE A 25 0.33 9.37 -3.73
N LEU A 26 0.33 10.22 -2.71
CA LEU A 26 -0.81 11.08 -2.40
C LEU A 26 -1.18 11.99 -3.58
N VAL A 27 -0.20 12.60 -4.24
CA VAL A 27 -0.44 13.45 -5.42
C VAL A 27 -0.99 12.61 -6.58
N LEU A 28 -0.41 11.45 -6.86
CA LEU A 28 -0.88 10.56 -7.92
C LEU A 28 -2.31 10.08 -7.67
N PHE A 29 -2.62 9.63 -6.44
CA PHE A 29 -3.98 9.26 -6.07
C PHE A 29 -4.93 10.46 -6.17
N SER A 30 -4.54 11.64 -5.69
CA SER A 30 -5.39 12.83 -5.77
C SER A 30 -5.73 13.25 -7.21
N LEU A 31 -4.83 13.01 -8.17
CA LEU A 31 -5.05 13.39 -9.57
C LEU A 31 -5.82 12.33 -10.36
N PHE A 32 -5.49 11.05 -10.15
CA PHE A 32 -5.96 9.97 -11.03
C PHE A 32 -7.02 9.07 -10.42
N CYS A 33 -7.15 9.01 -9.10
CA CYS A 33 -8.14 8.17 -8.43
C CYS A 33 -9.47 8.90 -8.26
N ARG A 34 -10.56 8.20 -8.60
CA ARG A 34 -11.94 8.58 -8.28
C ARG A 34 -12.58 7.51 -7.40
N TYR A 35 -13.38 7.93 -6.42
CA TYR A 35 -14.14 6.99 -5.60
C TYR A 35 -15.49 6.70 -6.27
N ILE A 36 -15.99 5.48 -6.13
CA ILE A 36 -17.32 5.12 -6.65
C ILE A 36 -18.39 5.88 -5.86
N ASP A 37 -19.25 6.62 -6.56
CA ASP A 37 -20.33 7.36 -5.91
C ASP A 37 -21.29 6.41 -5.19
N PRO A 38 -21.54 6.60 -3.88
CA PRO A 38 -22.42 5.72 -3.12
C PRO A 38 -23.89 5.84 -3.56
N LEU A 39 -24.26 6.81 -4.38
CA LEU A 39 -25.64 6.97 -4.84
C LEU A 39 -25.89 6.29 -6.20
N ASP A 40 -24.84 5.78 -6.85
CA ASP A 40 -24.94 5.10 -8.14
C ASP A 40 -25.13 3.58 -7.94
N ASP A 41 -26.39 3.19 -7.71
CA ASP A 41 -26.79 1.79 -7.44
C ASP A 41 -26.34 0.81 -8.54
N SER A 42 -26.12 1.31 -9.77
CA SER A 42 -25.65 0.50 -10.90
C SER A 42 -24.20 0.01 -10.75
N LYS A 43 -23.41 0.66 -9.88
CA LYS A 43 -22.01 0.32 -9.58
C LYS A 43 -21.82 -0.29 -8.18
N ARG A 44 -22.90 -0.48 -7.42
CA ARG A 44 -22.89 -1.05 -6.06
C ARG A 44 -23.00 -2.58 -6.05
N ILE A 45 -22.44 -3.25 -7.03
CA ILE A 45 -22.37 -4.72 -7.03
C ILE A 45 -21.15 -5.12 -6.19
N TYR A 46 -21.25 -4.89 -4.88
CA TYR A 46 -20.40 -5.60 -3.93
C TYR A 46 -21.15 -6.87 -3.58
N SER A 47 -20.69 -8.03 -4.03
CA SER A 47 -21.18 -9.26 -3.46
C SER A 47 -20.75 -9.24 -1.99
N GLY A 48 -21.67 -9.49 -1.04
CA GLY A 48 -21.34 -9.50 0.39
C GLY A 48 -20.23 -10.48 0.78
N THR A 49 -19.75 -11.28 -0.18
CA THR A 49 -18.66 -12.25 -0.13
C THR A 49 -17.28 -11.67 -0.45
N ASP A 50 -17.17 -10.58 -1.23
CA ASP A 50 -15.88 -10.16 -1.80
C ASP A 50 -15.05 -9.37 -0.78
N TYR A 51 -15.74 -8.59 0.06
CA TYR A 51 -15.10 -7.85 1.14
C TYR A 51 -14.49 -8.76 2.22
N PRO A 52 -15.18 -9.83 2.69
CA PRO A 52 -14.55 -10.86 3.52
C PRO A 52 -13.31 -11.51 2.89
N LEU A 53 -13.37 -11.89 1.61
CA LEU A 53 -12.24 -12.51 0.91
C LEU A 53 -11.05 -11.53 0.81
N PHE A 54 -11.32 -10.28 0.49
CA PHE A 54 -10.32 -9.21 0.48
C PHE A 54 -9.65 -9.08 1.85
N GLN A 55 -10.43 -9.09 2.93
CA GLN A 55 -9.95 -9.01 4.29
C GLN A 55 -9.09 -10.22 4.69
N ASP A 56 -9.50 -11.43 4.31
CA ASP A 56 -8.74 -12.66 4.59
C ASP A 56 -7.36 -12.63 3.92
N VAL A 57 -7.28 -12.17 2.67
CA VAL A 57 -5.99 -12.00 1.97
C VAL A 57 -5.13 -10.93 2.64
N HIS A 58 -5.71 -9.82 3.08
CA HIS A 58 -4.98 -8.78 3.81
C HIS A 58 -4.42 -9.34 5.12
N LEU A 59 -5.21 -10.10 5.87
CA LEU A 59 -4.75 -10.77 7.09
C LEU A 59 -3.59 -11.75 6.81
N MET A 60 -3.64 -12.50 5.70
CA MET A 60 -2.55 -13.39 5.32
C MET A 60 -1.24 -12.64 5.03
N ILE A 61 -1.32 -11.49 4.36
CA ILE A 61 -0.15 -10.69 3.98
C ILE A 61 0.48 -10.00 5.20
N PHE A 62 -0.33 -9.36 6.03
CA PHE A 62 0.17 -8.60 7.18
C PHE A 62 0.49 -9.48 8.38
N VAL A 63 -0.45 -10.34 8.79
CA VAL A 63 -0.32 -11.16 9.99
C VAL A 63 0.29 -12.52 9.66
N GLY A 64 -0.18 -13.19 8.60
CA GLY A 64 0.31 -14.52 8.21
C GLY A 64 1.82 -14.51 7.93
N PHE A 65 2.24 -13.81 6.87
CA PHE A 65 3.68 -13.72 6.54
C PHE A 65 4.49 -12.96 7.59
N GLY A 66 3.90 -11.95 8.23
CA GLY A 66 4.55 -11.19 9.30
C GLY A 66 4.96 -12.08 10.48
N PHE A 67 4.03 -12.84 11.04
CA PHE A 67 4.31 -13.73 12.17
C PHE A 67 5.07 -15.00 11.78
N LEU A 68 4.96 -15.47 10.54
CA LEU A 68 5.81 -16.55 10.03
C LEU A 68 7.30 -16.15 10.09
N MET A 69 7.63 -14.93 9.66
CA MET A 69 8.99 -14.38 9.75
C MET A 69 9.42 -14.05 11.19
N ALA A 70 8.46 -13.92 12.12
CA ALA A 70 8.74 -13.64 13.52
C ALA A 70 9.34 -14.82 14.29
N PHE A 71 9.26 -16.05 13.74
CA PHE A 71 9.84 -17.25 14.36
C PHE A 71 11.39 -17.24 14.42
N LEU A 72 12.06 -16.32 13.70
CA LEU A 72 13.52 -16.18 13.77
C LEU A 72 13.96 -15.52 15.09
N LYS A 73 14.62 -16.31 15.95
CA LYS A 73 15.13 -15.98 17.30
C LYS A 73 15.80 -14.61 17.49
N ARG A 74 16.35 -13.99 16.44
CA ARG A 74 17.06 -12.71 16.52
C ARG A 74 16.52 -11.60 15.62
N TYR A 75 15.50 -11.85 14.79
CA TYR A 75 15.03 -10.90 13.77
C TYR A 75 13.52 -10.65 13.77
N GLY A 76 12.75 -11.26 14.67
CA GLY A 76 11.30 -11.20 14.58
C GLY A 76 10.70 -9.79 14.55
N PHE A 77 11.17 -8.88 15.41
CA PHE A 77 10.66 -7.50 15.42
C PHE A 77 11.00 -6.70 14.15
N SER A 78 12.22 -6.84 13.65
CA SER A 78 12.66 -6.14 12.44
C SER A 78 11.98 -6.71 11.19
N ALA A 79 11.81 -8.04 11.13
CA ALA A 79 11.19 -8.71 9.98
C ALA A 79 9.71 -8.31 9.83
N VAL A 80 8.96 -8.28 10.93
CA VAL A 80 7.56 -7.83 10.93
C VAL A 80 7.45 -6.37 10.50
N SER A 81 8.32 -5.50 11.01
CA SER A 81 8.31 -4.07 10.70
C SER A 81 8.63 -3.79 9.21
N VAL A 82 9.62 -4.50 8.66
CA VAL A 82 9.96 -4.41 7.23
C VAL A 82 8.84 -4.99 6.36
N ASN A 83 8.23 -6.11 6.76
CA ASN A 83 7.08 -6.69 6.05
C ASN A 83 5.90 -5.71 5.98
N LEU A 84 5.56 -5.07 7.10
CA LEU A 84 4.46 -4.12 7.15
C LEU A 84 4.72 -2.89 6.28
N LEU A 85 5.95 -2.34 6.33
CA LEU A 85 6.33 -1.19 5.52
C LEU A 85 6.36 -1.53 4.02
N LEU A 86 6.92 -2.67 3.65
CA LEU A 86 6.98 -3.12 2.26
C LEU A 86 5.58 -3.42 1.72
N SER A 87 4.75 -4.13 2.49
CA SER A 87 3.37 -4.45 2.11
C SER A 87 2.56 -3.18 1.86
N ALA A 88 2.62 -2.20 2.76
CA ALA A 88 1.92 -0.93 2.58
C ALA A 88 2.37 -0.18 1.31
N PHE A 89 3.68 -0.15 1.04
CA PHE A 89 4.23 0.47 -0.16
C PHE A 89 3.78 -0.26 -1.45
N VAL A 90 3.87 -1.58 -1.46
CA VAL A 90 3.52 -2.40 -2.62
C VAL A 90 2.02 -2.34 -2.90
N ILE A 91 1.15 -2.32 -1.89
CA ILE A 91 -0.30 -2.20 -2.10
C ILE A 91 -0.63 -0.86 -2.77
N GLN A 92 -0.06 0.25 -2.29
CA GLN A 92 -0.24 1.57 -2.92
C GLN A 92 0.25 1.59 -4.38
N TRP A 93 1.43 1.03 -4.63
CA TRP A 93 1.97 0.94 -5.98
C TRP A 93 1.14 0.03 -6.91
N ALA A 94 0.71 -1.13 -6.41
CA ALA A 94 -0.10 -2.08 -7.17
C ALA A 94 -1.47 -1.50 -7.55
N MET A 95 -2.10 -0.73 -6.65
CA MET A 95 -3.35 -0.02 -6.97
C MET A 95 -3.17 0.98 -8.10
N LEU A 96 -2.08 1.76 -8.10
CA LEU A 96 -1.78 2.70 -9.19
C LEU A 96 -1.53 1.98 -10.51
N LEU A 97 -0.72 0.91 -10.51
CA LEU A 97 -0.45 0.13 -11.71
C LEU A 97 -1.71 -0.50 -12.29
N ARG A 98 -2.55 -1.12 -11.44
CA ARG A 98 -3.83 -1.69 -11.87
C ARG A 98 -4.78 -0.62 -12.39
N GLY A 99 -4.80 0.55 -11.76
CA GLY A 99 -5.56 1.72 -12.21
C GLY A 99 -5.12 2.20 -13.59
N PHE A 100 -3.82 2.37 -13.81
CA PHE A 100 -3.27 2.83 -15.09
C PHE A 100 -3.41 1.81 -16.22
N LEU A 101 -3.37 0.51 -15.92
CA LEU A 101 -3.61 -0.55 -16.90
C LEU A 101 -5.10 -0.86 -17.14
N SER A 102 -6.00 -0.20 -16.42
CA SER A 102 -7.43 -0.40 -16.61
C SER A 102 -7.90 0.22 -17.93
N LYS A 103 -8.85 -0.42 -18.62
CA LYS A 103 -9.45 0.13 -19.84
C LYS A 103 -10.06 1.52 -19.61
N GLN A 104 -10.63 1.74 -18.43
CA GLN A 104 -11.22 3.01 -18.03
C GLN A 104 -10.21 4.16 -18.05
N PHE A 105 -8.97 3.90 -17.66
CA PHE A 105 -7.91 4.91 -17.69
C PHE A 105 -7.53 5.31 -19.12
N HIS A 106 -7.56 4.37 -20.07
CA HIS A 106 -7.32 4.67 -21.49
C HIS A 106 -8.36 5.63 -22.08
N ASP A 107 -9.61 5.58 -21.61
CA ASP A 107 -10.69 6.40 -22.15
C ASP A 107 -10.90 7.73 -21.40
N THR A 108 -10.71 7.73 -20.07
CA THR A 108 -11.10 8.87 -19.21
C THR A 108 -9.91 9.56 -18.55
N GLY A 109 -8.71 8.96 -18.59
CA GLY A 109 -7.53 9.46 -17.88
C GLY A 109 -7.63 9.39 -16.35
N THR A 110 -8.65 8.69 -15.81
CA THR A 110 -8.85 8.45 -14.38
C THR A 110 -9.32 7.00 -14.17
N PHE A 111 -9.10 6.46 -12.98
CA PHE A 111 -9.57 5.12 -12.62
C PHE A 111 -10.38 5.17 -11.32
N THR A 112 -11.41 4.32 -11.23
CA THR A 112 -12.21 4.21 -10.02
C THR A 112 -11.62 3.20 -9.04
N LEU A 113 -11.55 3.59 -7.76
CA LEU A 113 -11.14 2.70 -6.67
C LEU A 113 -12.38 2.12 -5.98
N GLY A 114 -12.42 0.80 -5.91
CA GLY A 114 -13.42 -0.02 -5.23
C GLY A 114 -12.85 -1.44 -5.04
N VAL A 115 -13.50 -2.25 -4.20
CA VAL A 115 -13.19 -3.68 -4.17
C VAL A 115 -13.63 -4.25 -5.52
N PRO A 116 -12.71 -4.85 -6.30
CA PRO A 116 -13.09 -5.45 -7.58
C PRO A 116 -14.05 -6.61 -7.33
N GLU A 117 -15.03 -6.76 -8.22
CA GLU A 117 -15.77 -8.02 -8.38
C GLU A 117 -14.84 -9.19 -8.71
#